data_AF-A0A832GH53-F1
#
_entry.id   AF-A0A832GH53-F1
#
_cell.length_a   1.000
_cell.length_b   1.000
_cell.length_c   1.000
_cell.angle_alpha   90.00
_cell.angle_beta   90.00
_cell.angle_gamma   90.00
#
_symmetry.space_group_name_H-M   'P 1'
#
loop_
_entity.id
_entity.type
_entity.pdbx_description
1 polymer ?
#
loop_
_entity_poly.entity_id
_entity_poly.type
_entity_poly.pdbx_seq_one_letter_code
_entity_poly.pdbx_strand_id
1 'polypeptide(L)' 'MVSTRRIYSLRGQIRFRSVLRHSMRAHDPSGMVMVHVLPAAEPCPLQLGVIVPRSVCPTAVGRNRLRRLLR' A
#
# COMPACT_ATOMS: atom_id res chain seq x y z
N MET A 1 10.42 -5.59 -22.32
CA MET A 1 10.02 -6.70 -21.44
C MET A 1 9.23 -6.14 -20.26
N VAL A 2 7.89 -6.16 -20.31
CA VAL A 2 7.07 -5.86 -19.13
C VAL A 2 7.14 -7.08 -18.23
N SER A 3 8.00 -7.04 -17.21
CA SER A 3 8.00 -8.06 -16.17
C SER A 3 6.66 -7.95 -15.45
N THR A 4 5.74 -8.89 -15.73
CA THR A 4 4.47 -9.06 -15.03
C THR A 4 4.74 -9.60 -13.63
N ARG A 5 5.45 -8.81 -12.80
CA ARG A 5 5.67 -9.13 -11.39
C ARG A 5 4.29 -9.13 -10.73
N ARG A 6 3.75 -10.32 -10.48
CA ARG A 6 2.52 -10.51 -9.72
C ARG A 6 2.62 -9.68 -8.44
N ILE A 7 1.65 -8.79 -8.24
CA ILE A 7 1.53 -8.00 -7.02
C ILE A 7 0.64 -8.78 -6.06
N TYR A 8 1.13 -9.02 -4.86
CA TYR A 8 0.40 -9.74 -3.82
C TYR A 8 -0.18 -8.75 -2.82
N SER A 9 -1.34 -9.06 -2.23
CA SER A 9 -1.87 -8.22 -1.16
C SER A 9 -1.02 -8.38 0.11
N LEU A 10 -0.58 -7.25 0.68
CA LEU A 10 -0.06 -7.22 2.04
C LEU A 10 -1.21 -7.55 3.00
N ARG A 11 -1.05 -8.60 3.80
CA ARG A 11 -2.05 -9.06 4.78
C ARG A 11 -1.43 -9.16 6.17
N GLY A 12 -2.27 -9.01 7.19
CA GLY A 12 -1.88 -9.16 8.59
C GLY A 12 -1.41 -7.86 9.23
N GLN A 13 -1.94 -7.58 10.43
CA GLN A 13 -1.69 -6.33 11.16
C GLN A 13 -0.21 -6.13 11.52
N ILE A 14 0.50 -7.21 11.87
CA ILE A 14 1.93 -7.16 12.22
C ILE A 14 2.77 -6.68 11.04
N ARG A 15 2.51 -7.20 9.83
CA ARG A 15 3.24 -6.79 8.62
C ARG A 15 3.00 -5.32 8.28
N PHE A 16 1.75 -4.86 8.35
CA PHE A 16 1.43 -3.45 8.16
C PHE A 16 2.14 -2.55 9.17
N ARG A 17 2.16 -2.93 10.46
CA ARG A 17 2.88 -2.17 11.49
C ARG A 17 4.37 -2.10 11.22
N SER A 18 4.99 -3.21 10.80
CA SER A 18 6.40 -3.24 10.41
C SER A 18 6.68 -2.26 9.27
N VAL A 19 5.89 -2.31 8.20
CA VAL A 19 5.99 -1.36 7.08
C VAL A 19 5.86 0.08 7.57
N LEU A 20 4.84 0.42 8.34
CA LEU A 20 4.64 1.80 8.82
C LEU A 20 5.77 2.33 9.71
N ARG A 21 6.46 1.43 10.44
CA ARG A 21 7.57 1.79 11.34
C ARG A 21 8.91 1.91 10.63
N HIS A 22 9.20 1.01 9.69
CA HIS A 22 10.55 0.84 9.14
C HIS A 22 10.67 1.25 7.67
N SER A 23 9.57 1.66 7.02
CA SER A 23 9.60 2.09 5.63
C SER A 23 10.23 3.46 5.44
N MET A 24 10.80 3.63 4.25
CA MET A 24 10.98 4.94 3.65
C MET A 24 9.62 5.52 3.25
N ARG A 25 9.45 6.82 3.46
CA ARG A 25 8.22 7.54 3.12
C ARG A 25 8.48 8.43 1.91
N ALA A 26 7.55 8.40 0.97
CA ALA A 26 7.51 9.34 -0.13
C ALA A 26 6.08 9.85 -0.29
N HIS A 27 5.94 11.08 -0.76
CA HIS A 27 4.67 11.59 -1.24
C HIS A 27 4.63 11.47 -2.76
N ASP A 28 3.46 11.20 -3.30
CA ASP A 28 3.25 11.40 -4.72
C ASP A 28 3.33 12.91 -5.06
N PRO A 29 3.53 13.28 -6.34
CA PRO A 29 3.67 14.68 -6.73
C PRO A 29 2.48 15.58 -6.37
N SER A 30 1.27 15.02 -6.23
CA SER A 30 0.09 15.78 -5.80
C SER A 30 0.01 15.98 -4.27
N GLY A 31 0.82 15.25 -3.50
CA GLY A 31 0.79 15.24 -2.04
C GLY A 31 -0.40 14.46 -1.44
N MET A 32 -1.31 13.93 -2.26
CA MET A 32 -2.54 13.27 -1.83
C MET A 32 -2.33 11.83 -1.34
N VAL A 33 -1.25 11.20 -1.78
CA VAL A 33 -0.89 9.81 -1.49
C VAL A 33 0.48 9.78 -0.82
N MET A 34 0.52 9.16 0.36
CA MET A 34 1.78 8.82 1.03
C MET A 34 2.09 7.34 0.77
N VAL A 35 3.27 7.08 0.22
CA VAL A 35 3.78 5.76 -0.11
C VAL A 35 4.81 5.35 0.94
N HIS A 36 4.63 4.15 1.49
CA HIS A 36 5.56 3.51 2.41
C HIS A 36 6.26 2.35 1.71
N VAL A 37 7.58 2.43 1.54
CA VAL A 37 8.39 1.39 0.89
C VAL A 37 9.31 0.75 1.92
N LEU A 38 9.18 -0.57 2.10
CA LEU A 38 10.07 -1.37 2.92
C LEU A 38 10.76 -2.41 2.03
N PRO A 39 12.08 -2.33 1.82
CA PRO A 39 12.83 -3.35 1.10
C PRO A 39 12.73 -4.69 1.83
N ALA A 40 12.52 -5.77 1.08
CA ALA A 40 12.60 -7.11 1.62
C ALA A 40 14.06 -7.58 1.64
N ALA A 41 14.45 -8.30 2.70
CA ALA A 41 15.80 -8.87 2.83
C ALA A 41 16.07 -10.01 1.84
N GLU A 42 15.02 -10.70 1.38
CA GLU A 42 15.09 -11.80 0.43
C GLU A 42 14.29 -11.47 -0.84
N PRO A 43 14.59 -12.09 -2.00
CA PRO A 43 13.80 -11.92 -3.21
C PRO A 43 12.37 -12.43 -3.00
N CYS A 44 11.48 -11.51 -2.63
CA CYS A 44 10.08 -11.79 -2.45
C CYS A 44 9.24 -11.10 -3.54
N PRO A 45 8.05 -11.63 -3.86
CA PRO A 45 7.11 -10.92 -4.70
C PRO A 45 6.73 -9.56 -4.09
N LEU A 46 6.45 -8.57 -4.94
CA LEU A 46 5.99 -7.26 -4.48
C LEU A 46 4.67 -7.41 -3.73
N GLN A 47 4.61 -6.87 -2.51
CA GLN A 47 3.39 -6.84 -1.69
C GLN A 47 2.86 -5.42 -1.58
N LEU A 48 1.55 -5.25 -1.79
CA LEU A 48 0.86 -3.96 -1.75
C LEU A 48 -0.25 -3.96 -0.69
N GLY A 49 -0.24 -2.94 0.16
CA GLY A 49 -1.30 -2.64 1.11
C GLY A 49 -1.82 -1.23 0.89
N VAL A 50 -3.14 -1.06 0.82
CA VAL A 50 -3.79 0.25 0.65
C VAL A 50 -4.61 0.59 1.89
N ILE A 51 -4.23 1.67 2.57
CA ILE A 51 -4.96 2.21 3.71
C ILE A 51 -5.72 3.44 3.24
N VAL A 52 -7.04 3.43 3.44
CA VAL A 52 -7.91 4.60 3.17
C VAL A 52 -8.55 5.01 4.48
N PRO A 53 -8.14 6.15 5.08
CA PRO A 53 -8.71 6.65 6.32
C PRO A 53 -10.22 6.96 6.18
N ARG A 54 -10.95 6.90 7.30
CA ARG A 54 -12.37 7.32 7.32
C ARG A 54 -12.55 8.81 7.04
N SER A 55 -11.55 9.63 7.37
CA SER A 55 -11.53 11.07 7.07
C SER A 55 -11.46 11.36 5.57
N VAL A 56 -10.84 10.48 4.77
CA VAL A 56 -10.81 10.61 3.31
C VAL A 56 -12.13 10.18 2.69
N CYS A 57 -12.72 9.08 3.18
CA CYS A 57 -14.02 8.62 2.73
C CYS A 57 -14.76 7.90 3.88
N PRO A 58 -15.91 8.40 4.35
CA PRO A 58 -16.61 7.84 5.51
C PRO A 58 -17.38 6.55 5.17
N THR A 59 -17.75 6.32 3.91
CA THR A 59 -18.49 5.12 3.51
C THR A 59 -17.55 3.93 3.26
N ALA A 60 -17.98 2.74 3.69
CA ALA A 60 -17.21 1.52 3.47
C ALA A 60 -17.09 1.18 1.97
N VAL A 61 -18.16 1.40 1.21
CA VAL A 61 -18.21 1.18 -0.23
C VAL A 61 -17.23 2.10 -0.96
N GLY A 62 -17.21 3.40 -0.63
CA GLY A 62 -16.28 4.36 -1.24
C GLY A 62 -14.82 4.02 -0.96
N ARG A 63 -14.48 3.69 0.29
CA ARG A 63 -13.13 3.20 0.64
C ARG A 63 -12.74 1.94 -0.12
N ASN A 64 -13.68 1.00 -0.34
CA ASN A 64 -13.41 -0.21 -1.10
C ASN A 64 -13.20 0.08 -2.59
N ARG A 65 -13.93 1.04 -3.17
CA ARG A 65 -13.69 1.50 -4.55
C ARG A 65 -12.29 2.12 -4.68
N LEU A 66 -11.89 3.00 -3.77
CA LEU A 66 -10.55 3.59 -3.75
C LEU A 66 -9.45 2.53 -3.65
N ARG A 67 -9.60 1.54 -2.75
CA ARG A 67 -8.65 0.41 -2.65
C ARG A 67 -8.57 -0.43 -3.92
N ARG A 68 -9.66 -0.53 -4.70
CA ARG A 68 -9.67 -1.27 -5.97
C ARG A 68 -8.98 -0.50 -7.09
N LEU A 69 -9.11 0.82 -7.13
CA LEU A 69 -8.43 1.66 -8.12
C LEU A 69 -6.90 1.67 -7.96
N LEU A 70 -6.42 1.49 -6.73
CA LEU A 70 -4.99 1.53 -6.40
C LEU A 70 -4.29 0.16 -6.40
N ARG A 71 -5.02 -0.92 -6.69
CA ARG A 71 -4.49 -2.29 -6.75
C ARG A 71 -4.29 -2.73 -8.18
#